data_AF-Q9TZ87-F1
#
_entry.id   AF-Q9TZ87-F1
#
_cell.length_a   1.000
_cell.length_b   1.000
_cell.length_c   1.000
_cell.angle_alpha   90.00
_cell.angle_beta   90.00
_cell.angle_gamma   90.00
#
_symmetry.space_group_name_H-M   'P 1'
#
loop_
_entity.id
_entity.type
_entity.pdbx_description
1 polymer ?
#
loop_
_entity_poly.entity_id
_entity_poly.type
_entity_poly.pdbx_seq_one_letter_code
_entity_poly.pdbx_strand_id
1 'polypeptide(L)'
;MNATDYRKLTEHIEGTKFPMDNLIKKVFLNILEPKEDLWNSNQKIDRERWETVGIELFQRTGILVSVDQMRSGFRSIKSNLGQRLHNCVQSGMSRIQTELELQKWELFQDLRFYYDKLYKYRQLRAERTGNEARNSEPVSGEDMQSFFEEPDMMSLVEENDSAMKYLSSLIPQVSSTSTPTKVKLENPFLNAFENPMNLRHELSQMLQASSSSSSIPSPISPPVPNPKAEDEEKPSLKRPRESSPAAVETERISQQIKRIFEQYPEKTNLIRSVLTYTVLAFDEPDADFSTASEVFGDLAARFPVRNSKR
;
A
#
# COMPACT_ATOMS: atom_id res chain seq x y z
N MET A 1 -20.69 1.31 1.08
CA MET A 1 -20.14 2.23 0.06
C MET A 1 -20.53 1.67 -1.29
N ASN A 2 -21.31 2.41 -2.08
CA ASN A 2 -21.66 1.98 -3.44
C ASN A 2 -20.56 2.44 -4.44
N ALA A 3 -20.63 2.00 -5.70
CA ALA A 3 -19.65 2.36 -6.73
C ALA A 3 -19.61 3.87 -7.02
N THR A 4 -20.76 4.54 -6.97
CA THR A 4 -20.86 5.99 -7.18
C THR A 4 -20.19 6.80 -6.05
N ASP A 5 -20.34 6.38 -4.80
CA ASP A 5 -19.69 6.97 -3.64
C ASP A 5 -18.18 6.79 -3.73
N TYR A 6 -17.75 5.58 -4.10
CA TYR A 6 -16.33 5.26 -4.30
C TYR A 6 -15.70 6.18 -5.35
N ARG A 7 -16.35 6.30 -6.51
CA ARG A 7 -15.88 7.14 -7.62
C ARG A 7 -15.69 8.59 -7.21
N LYS A 8 -16.69 9.17 -6.53
CA LYS A 8 -16.62 10.55 -6.01
C LYS A 8 -15.46 10.75 -5.04
N LEU A 9 -15.21 9.76 -4.17
CA LEU A 9 -14.10 9.83 -3.24
C LEU A 9 -12.74 9.70 -3.95
N THR A 10 -12.64 8.87 -4.99
CA THR A 10 -11.38 8.67 -5.74
C THR A 10 -11.06 9.81 -6.70
N GLU A 11 -12.05 10.55 -7.22
CA GLU A 11 -11.85 11.71 -8.11
C GLU A 11 -10.92 12.76 -7.48
N HIS A 12 -10.98 12.94 -6.16
CA HIS A 12 -10.07 13.86 -5.45
C HIS A 12 -8.62 13.35 -5.35
N ILE A 13 -8.40 12.05 -5.52
CA ILE A 13 -7.09 11.38 -5.44
C ILE A 13 -6.47 11.16 -6.83
N GLU A 14 -7.27 11.16 -7.91
CA GLU A 14 -6.88 10.78 -9.28
C GLU A 14 -5.71 11.59 -9.89
N GLY A 15 -5.26 12.69 -9.27
CA GLY A 15 -4.03 13.40 -9.66
C GLY A 15 -2.74 12.98 -8.93
N THR A 16 -2.85 12.15 -7.89
CA THR A 16 -1.71 11.80 -7.02
C THR A 16 -1.17 10.43 -7.37
N LYS A 17 0.08 10.38 -7.86
CA LYS A 17 0.80 9.14 -8.14
C LYS A 17 1.44 8.62 -6.85
N PHE A 18 0.63 8.16 -5.91
CA PHE A 18 1.17 7.43 -4.77
C PHE A 18 1.44 5.98 -5.19
N PRO A 19 2.69 5.49 -5.06
CA PRO A 19 2.95 4.08 -5.26
C PRO A 19 2.19 3.28 -4.21
N MET A 20 1.58 2.15 -4.60
CA MET A 20 0.98 1.24 -3.62
C MET A 20 2.07 0.55 -2.81
N ASP A 21 2.02 0.70 -1.50
CA ASP A 21 2.88 -0.02 -0.55
C ASP A 21 2.74 -1.53 -0.73
N ASN A 22 3.78 -2.29 -0.39
CA ASN A 22 3.77 -3.76 -0.52
C ASN A 22 2.62 -4.39 0.26
N LEU A 23 2.27 -3.85 1.44
CA LEU A 23 1.13 -4.35 2.21
C LEU A 23 -0.20 -4.19 1.44
N ILE A 24 -0.43 -3.03 0.84
CA ILE A 24 -1.64 -2.75 0.03
C ILE A 24 -1.65 -3.68 -1.18
N LYS A 25 -0.51 -3.86 -1.85
CA LYS A 25 -0.38 -4.79 -2.99
C LYS A 25 -0.74 -6.23 -2.60
N LYS A 26 -0.28 -6.73 -1.45
CA LYS A 26 -0.65 -8.07 -0.96
C LYS A 26 -2.15 -8.21 -0.75
N VAL A 27 -2.78 -7.26 -0.06
CA VAL A 27 -4.24 -7.28 0.15
C VAL A 27 -4.99 -7.19 -1.17
N PHE A 28 -4.54 -6.32 -2.07
CA PHE A 28 -5.11 -6.15 -3.40
C PHE A 28 -5.02 -7.44 -4.24
N LEU A 29 -3.89 -8.14 -4.23
CA LEU A 29 -3.72 -9.41 -4.94
C LEU A 29 -4.62 -10.51 -4.37
N ASN A 30 -4.76 -10.59 -3.04
CA ASN A 30 -5.68 -11.53 -2.39
C ASN A 30 -7.15 -11.26 -2.73
N ILE A 31 -7.53 -10.00 -2.96
CA ILE A 31 -8.88 -9.62 -3.43
C ILE A 31 -9.08 -9.99 -4.90
N LEU A 32 -8.00 -9.90 -5.70
CA LEU A 32 -8.00 -10.10 -7.13
C LEU A 32 -8.00 -11.58 -7.51
N GLU A 33 -7.33 -12.45 -6.73
CA GLU A 33 -7.24 -13.90 -6.93
C GLU A 33 -8.57 -14.56 -7.35
N PRO A 34 -9.68 -14.44 -6.58
CA PRO A 34 -10.94 -15.10 -6.94
C PRO A 34 -11.65 -14.49 -8.15
N LYS A 35 -11.21 -13.32 -8.65
CA LYS A 35 -11.86 -12.56 -9.72
C LYS A 35 -11.11 -12.74 -11.04
N GLU A 36 -11.10 -13.97 -11.55
CA GLU A 36 -10.32 -14.35 -12.76
C GLU A 36 -10.62 -13.47 -13.98
N ASP A 37 -11.86 -13.03 -14.12
CA ASP A 37 -12.31 -12.12 -15.17
C ASP A 37 -11.57 -10.77 -15.18
N LEU A 38 -11.05 -10.31 -14.04
CA LEU A 38 -10.33 -9.04 -13.93
C LEU A 38 -8.85 -9.13 -14.30
N TRP A 39 -8.23 -10.29 -14.18
CA TRP A 39 -6.79 -10.45 -14.35
C TRP A 39 -6.39 -11.39 -15.49
N ASN A 40 -7.31 -12.23 -15.97
CA ASN A 40 -7.13 -13.09 -17.14
C ASN A 40 -7.44 -12.38 -18.47
N SER A 41 -8.22 -11.32 -18.43
CA SER A 41 -8.95 -10.92 -19.62
C SER A 41 -8.09 -10.11 -20.58
N ASN A 42 -8.01 -10.59 -21.83
CA ASN A 42 -7.60 -9.80 -22.99
C ASN A 42 -8.71 -8.80 -23.41
N GLN A 43 -9.84 -8.78 -22.71
CA GLN A 43 -10.99 -7.92 -23.03
C GLN A 43 -10.91 -6.60 -22.27
N LYS A 44 -11.54 -5.56 -22.83
CA LYS A 44 -11.79 -4.29 -22.13
C LYS A 44 -12.65 -4.57 -20.88
N ILE A 45 -12.01 -4.60 -19.71
CA ILE A 45 -12.70 -4.81 -18.44
C ILE A 45 -13.41 -3.53 -18.03
N ASP A 46 -14.69 -3.66 -17.71
CA ASP A 46 -15.53 -2.57 -17.24
C ASP A 46 -14.99 -1.91 -15.96
N ARG A 47 -15.09 -0.58 -15.89
CA ARG A 47 -14.62 0.23 -14.74
C ARG A 47 -15.34 -0.17 -13.46
N GLU A 48 -16.63 -0.51 -13.54
CA GLU A 48 -17.45 -0.85 -12.36
C GLU A 48 -16.93 -2.09 -11.61
N ARG A 49 -16.37 -3.07 -12.32
CA ARG A 49 -15.78 -4.26 -11.68
C ARG A 49 -14.51 -3.91 -10.91
N TRP A 50 -13.71 -2.97 -11.43
CA TRP A 50 -12.56 -2.43 -10.70
C TRP A 50 -12.96 -1.60 -9.49
N GLU A 51 -14.04 -0.82 -9.58
CA GLU A 51 -14.58 -0.06 -8.44
C GLU A 51 -15.02 -1.01 -7.32
N THR A 52 -15.58 -2.17 -7.65
CA THR A 52 -15.93 -3.21 -6.66
C THR A 52 -14.71 -3.71 -5.90
N VAL A 53 -13.59 -3.97 -6.60
CA VAL A 53 -12.31 -4.33 -5.97
C VAL A 53 -11.78 -3.21 -5.09
N GLY A 54 -11.91 -1.97 -5.54
CA GLY A 54 -11.51 -0.79 -4.80
C GLY A 54 -12.27 -0.60 -3.49
N ILE A 55 -13.59 -0.80 -3.51
CA ILE A 55 -14.44 -0.77 -2.32
C ILE A 55 -13.98 -1.83 -1.31
N GLU A 56 -13.73 -3.07 -1.78
CA GLU A 56 -13.27 -4.15 -0.92
C GLU A 56 -11.88 -3.88 -0.34
N LEU A 57 -10.96 -3.33 -1.15
CA LEU A 57 -9.62 -2.94 -0.71
C LEU A 57 -9.69 -1.85 0.36
N PHE A 58 -10.54 -0.84 0.17
CA PHE A 58 -10.78 0.21 1.16
C PHE A 58 -11.37 -0.37 2.46
N GLN A 59 -12.32 -1.30 2.39
CA GLN A 59 -12.89 -1.95 3.57
C GLN A 59 -11.84 -2.72 4.38
N ARG A 60 -10.88 -3.39 3.71
CA ARG A 60 -9.84 -4.18 4.39
C ARG A 60 -8.69 -3.33 4.93
N THR A 61 -8.32 -2.25 4.24
CA THR A 61 -7.10 -1.48 4.55
C THR A 61 -7.36 -0.11 5.14
N GLY A 62 -8.57 0.45 4.94
CA GLY A 62 -8.88 1.85 5.23
C GLY A 62 -8.21 2.85 4.28
N ILE A 63 -7.53 2.39 3.23
CA ILE A 63 -6.82 3.23 2.27
C ILE A 63 -7.58 3.26 0.96
N LEU A 64 -7.86 4.47 0.48
CA LEU A 64 -8.57 4.68 -0.78
C LEU A 64 -7.58 4.67 -1.94
N VAL A 65 -7.81 3.83 -2.96
CA VAL A 65 -6.90 3.64 -4.09
C VAL A 65 -7.67 3.81 -5.39
N SER A 66 -7.29 4.73 -6.28
CA SER A 66 -8.05 4.92 -7.52
C SER A 66 -8.00 3.67 -8.42
N VAL A 67 -8.97 3.52 -9.32
CA VAL A 67 -8.98 2.41 -10.31
C VAL A 67 -7.69 2.43 -11.14
N ASP A 68 -7.21 3.61 -11.52
CA ASP A 68 -5.98 3.76 -12.29
C ASP A 68 -4.74 3.35 -11.50
N GLN A 69 -4.68 3.68 -10.20
CA GLN A 69 -3.60 3.22 -9.32
C GLN A 69 -3.61 1.69 -9.20
N MET A 70 -4.77 1.06 -9.00
CA MET A 70 -4.90 -0.40 -8.96
C MET A 70 -4.45 -1.05 -10.27
N ARG A 71 -4.93 -0.56 -11.42
CA ARG A 71 -4.55 -1.05 -12.75
C ARG A 71 -3.06 -0.87 -13.02
N SER A 72 -2.52 0.30 -12.72
CA SER A 72 -1.09 0.61 -12.85
C SER A 72 -0.24 -0.29 -11.97
N GLY A 73 -0.62 -0.46 -10.70
CA GLY A 73 0.07 -1.34 -9.78
C GLY A 73 0.02 -2.80 -10.21
N PHE A 74 -1.13 -3.28 -10.70
CA PHE A 74 -1.24 -4.63 -11.26
C PHE A 74 -0.34 -4.82 -12.49
N ARG A 75 -0.32 -3.85 -13.42
CA ARG A 75 0.60 -3.86 -14.58
C ARG A 75 2.07 -3.91 -14.14
N SER A 76 2.46 -3.09 -13.17
CA SER A 76 3.82 -3.08 -12.61
C SER A 76 4.20 -4.43 -12.00
N ILE A 77 3.29 -5.03 -11.23
CA ILE A 77 3.47 -6.36 -10.63
C ILE A 77 3.63 -7.44 -11.72
N LYS A 78 2.76 -7.45 -12.74
CA LYS A 78 2.86 -8.38 -13.88
C LYS A 78 4.19 -8.22 -14.62
N SER A 79 4.59 -6.99 -14.91
CA SER A 79 5.86 -6.68 -15.59
C SER A 79 7.06 -7.16 -14.77
N ASN A 80 7.06 -6.95 -13.45
CA ASN A 80 8.13 -7.41 -12.57
C ASN A 80 8.23 -8.95 -12.53
N LEU A 81 7.08 -9.65 -12.41
CA LEU A 81 7.06 -11.11 -12.51
C LEU A 81 7.61 -11.56 -13.87
N GLY A 82 7.18 -10.90 -14.94
CA GLY A 82 7.62 -11.19 -16.30
C GLY A 82 9.12 -11.08 -16.48
N GLN A 83 9.70 -9.96 -16.03
CA GLN A 83 11.14 -9.73 -16.07
C GLN A 83 11.90 -10.78 -15.26
N ARG A 84 11.43 -11.12 -14.05
CA ARG A 84 12.07 -12.15 -13.22
C ARG A 84 12.01 -13.52 -13.90
N LEU A 85 10.87 -13.89 -14.48
CA LEU A 85 10.72 -15.15 -15.23
C LEU A 85 11.61 -15.21 -16.46
N HIS A 86 11.76 -14.08 -17.15
CA HIS A 86 12.67 -13.95 -18.28
C HIS A 86 14.12 -14.18 -17.83
N ASN A 87 14.56 -13.50 -16.77
CA ASN A 87 15.90 -13.65 -16.21
C ASN A 87 16.18 -15.09 -15.76
N CYS A 88 15.21 -15.77 -15.13
CA CYS A 88 15.35 -17.18 -14.71
C CYS A 88 15.55 -18.11 -15.92
N VAL A 89 14.80 -17.88 -17.00
CA VAL A 89 14.93 -18.69 -18.23
C VAL A 89 16.22 -18.41 -18.97
N GLN A 90 16.65 -17.15 -19.08
CA GLN A 90 17.95 -16.80 -19.64
C GLN A 90 19.10 -17.44 -18.85
N SER A 91 18.92 -17.62 -17.55
CA SER A 91 19.89 -18.29 -16.68
C SER A 91 19.83 -19.83 -16.74
N GLY A 92 18.94 -20.41 -17.56
CA GLY A 92 18.78 -21.85 -17.68
C GLY A 92 18.22 -22.54 -16.42
N MET A 93 17.54 -21.80 -15.54
CA MET A 93 17.00 -22.37 -14.30
C MET A 93 15.87 -23.35 -14.60
N SER A 94 15.88 -24.49 -13.91
CA SER A 94 14.76 -25.43 -13.91
C SER A 94 13.50 -24.81 -13.30
N ARG A 95 12.34 -25.45 -13.48
CA ARG A 95 11.06 -25.01 -12.89
C ARG A 95 11.16 -24.82 -11.37
N ILE A 96 11.73 -25.80 -10.68
CA ILE A 96 11.85 -25.81 -9.22
C ILE A 96 12.78 -24.68 -8.76
N GLN A 97 13.90 -24.47 -9.46
CA GLN A 97 14.82 -23.37 -9.17
C GLN A 97 14.18 -22.00 -9.42
N THR A 98 13.41 -21.86 -10.51
CA THR A 98 12.67 -20.64 -10.82
C THR A 98 11.65 -20.32 -9.72
N GLU A 99 10.88 -21.31 -9.26
CA GLU A 99 9.91 -21.11 -8.17
C GLU A 99 10.61 -20.73 -6.87
N LEU A 100 11.75 -21.35 -6.55
CA LEU A 100 12.55 -21.02 -5.36
C LEU A 100 13.13 -19.60 -5.42
N GLU A 101 13.58 -19.16 -6.61
CA GLU A 101 14.07 -17.79 -6.82
C GLU A 101 12.93 -16.77 -6.69
N LEU A 102 11.76 -17.08 -7.25
CA LEU A 102 10.59 -16.21 -7.16
C LEU A 102 10.01 -16.16 -5.74
N GLN A 103 10.11 -17.22 -4.95
CA GLN A 103 9.70 -17.23 -3.54
C GLN A 103 10.47 -16.23 -2.67
N LYS A 104 11.65 -15.77 -3.10
CA LYS A 104 12.38 -14.68 -2.43
C LYS A 104 11.68 -13.32 -2.58
N TRP A 105 10.81 -13.16 -3.57
CA TRP A 105 10.05 -11.94 -3.78
C TRP A 105 8.80 -11.94 -2.92
N GLU A 106 8.67 -10.96 -2.03
CA GLU A 106 7.62 -10.91 -1.01
C GLU A 106 6.17 -10.97 -1.53
N LEU A 107 5.94 -10.55 -2.79
CA LEU A 107 4.61 -10.56 -3.42
C LEU A 107 4.31 -11.87 -4.14
N PHE A 108 5.30 -12.76 -4.33
CA PHE A 108 5.14 -13.96 -5.14
C PHE A 108 4.15 -14.96 -4.54
N GLN A 109 4.08 -15.04 -3.21
CA GLN A 109 3.12 -15.91 -2.52
C GLN A 109 1.68 -15.54 -2.90
N ASP A 110 1.36 -14.24 -2.86
CA ASP A 110 0.06 -13.70 -3.26
C ASP A 110 -0.13 -13.67 -4.79
N LEU A 111 0.91 -13.95 -5.60
CA LEU A 111 0.84 -13.99 -7.06
C LEU A 111 0.75 -15.38 -7.68
N ARG A 112 0.77 -16.42 -6.86
CA ARG A 112 0.90 -17.80 -7.34
C ARG A 112 -0.18 -18.17 -8.36
N PHE A 113 -1.40 -17.71 -8.14
CA PHE A 113 -2.54 -17.91 -9.05
C PHE A 113 -2.27 -17.41 -10.48
N TYR A 114 -1.59 -16.27 -10.61
CA TYR A 114 -1.25 -15.67 -11.91
C TYR A 114 -0.02 -16.36 -12.53
N TYR A 115 0.95 -16.73 -11.69
CA TYR A 115 2.15 -17.46 -12.11
C TYR A 115 1.81 -18.81 -12.75
N ASP A 116 0.96 -19.62 -12.11
CA ASP A 116 0.59 -20.95 -12.62
C ASP A 116 -0.02 -20.89 -14.03
N LYS A 117 -0.76 -19.81 -14.30
CA LYS A 117 -1.34 -19.55 -15.61
C LYS A 117 -0.33 -19.13 -16.65
N LEU A 118 0.56 -18.19 -16.31
CA LEU A 118 1.66 -17.80 -17.20
C LEU A 118 2.52 -19.01 -17.56
N TYR A 119 2.78 -19.89 -16.59
CA TYR A 119 3.56 -21.10 -16.81
C TYR A 119 2.84 -22.07 -17.76
N LYS A 120 1.53 -22.34 -17.55
CA LYS A 120 0.71 -23.15 -18.47
C LYS A 120 0.71 -22.58 -19.89
N TYR A 121 0.57 -21.27 -20.04
CA TYR A 121 0.60 -20.61 -21.36
C TYR A 121 1.95 -20.80 -22.05
N ARG A 122 3.06 -20.73 -21.30
CA ARG A 122 4.40 -20.98 -21.83
C ARG A 122 4.60 -22.43 -22.27
N GLN A 123 4.09 -23.40 -21.50
CA GLN A 123 4.13 -24.82 -21.88
C GLN A 123 3.35 -25.07 -23.18
N LEU A 124 2.11 -24.57 -23.26
CA LEU A 124 1.27 -24.71 -24.46
C LEU A 124 1.93 -24.07 -25.70
N ARG A 125 2.62 -22.94 -25.54
CA ARG A 125 3.36 -22.32 -26.65
C ARG A 125 4.58 -23.14 -27.04
N ALA A 126 5.33 -23.66 -26.07
CA ALA A 126 6.48 -24.54 -26.34
C ALA A 126 6.06 -25.83 -27.05
N GLU A 127 4.89 -26.39 -26.73
CA GLU A 127 4.32 -27.55 -27.42
C GLU A 127 3.93 -27.22 -28.87
N ARG A 128 3.36 -26.03 -29.11
CA ARG A 128 3.02 -25.56 -30.47
C ARG A 128 4.28 -25.34 -31.31
N THR A 129 5.28 -24.63 -30.78
CA THR A 129 6.52 -24.34 -31.49
C THR A 129 7.41 -25.57 -31.61
N GLY A 130 7.45 -26.47 -30.61
CA GLY A 130 8.22 -27.72 -30.67
C GLY A 130 7.71 -28.70 -31.73
N ASN A 131 6.41 -28.64 -32.05
CA ASN A 131 5.84 -29.38 -33.18
C ASN A 131 6.21 -28.75 -34.55
N GLU A 132 6.50 -27.45 -34.59
CA GLU A 132 6.96 -26.74 -35.80
C GLU A 132 8.48 -26.79 -35.99
N ALA A 133 9.25 -26.78 -34.90
CA ALA A 133 10.72 -26.78 -34.88
C ALA A 133 11.37 -28.10 -35.31
N ARG A 134 10.58 -29.15 -35.62
CA ARG A 134 11.10 -30.28 -36.39
C ARG A 134 11.43 -29.90 -37.85
N ASN A 135 11.00 -28.73 -38.33
CA ASN A 135 11.24 -28.24 -39.69
C ASN A 135 11.86 -26.83 -39.80
N SER A 136 12.32 -26.20 -38.71
CA SER A 136 12.87 -24.82 -38.77
C SER A 136 13.96 -24.52 -37.74
N GLU A 137 14.93 -23.72 -38.17
CA GLU A 137 16.10 -23.25 -37.42
C GLU A 137 15.76 -22.57 -36.07
N PRO A 138 16.71 -22.58 -35.10
CA PRO A 138 16.50 -22.00 -33.77
C PRO A 138 16.16 -20.51 -33.84
N VAL A 139 14.95 -20.17 -33.38
CA VAL A 139 14.45 -18.80 -33.28
C VAL A 139 15.31 -18.00 -32.29
N SER A 140 15.94 -16.94 -32.81
CA SER A 140 16.70 -15.91 -32.09
C SER A 140 15.87 -15.32 -30.93
N GLY A 141 16.51 -15.04 -29.80
CA GLY A 141 15.90 -14.61 -28.54
C GLY A 141 15.21 -13.24 -28.51
N GLU A 142 15.01 -12.59 -29.66
CA GLU A 142 14.41 -11.25 -29.76
C GLU A 142 12.87 -11.27 -29.67
N ASP A 143 12.21 -12.40 -29.95
CA ASP A 143 10.75 -12.54 -29.88
C ASP A 143 10.18 -12.71 -28.46
N MET A 144 11.00 -12.61 -27.42
CA MET A 144 10.54 -12.68 -26.03
C MET A 144 10.18 -11.30 -25.44
N GLN A 145 10.65 -10.19 -26.01
CA GLN A 145 10.26 -8.85 -25.54
C GLN A 145 8.82 -8.50 -25.97
N SER A 146 8.46 -8.82 -27.22
CA SER A 146 7.10 -8.65 -27.78
C SER A 146 6.04 -9.50 -27.07
N PHE A 147 6.47 -10.45 -26.22
CA PHE A 147 5.59 -11.32 -25.43
C PHE A 147 5.08 -10.66 -24.13
N PHE A 148 5.83 -9.71 -23.56
CA PHE A 148 5.38 -8.95 -22.39
C PHE A 148 4.79 -7.60 -22.77
N GLU A 149 5.19 -7.08 -23.93
CA GLU A 149 4.46 -6.05 -24.64
C GLU A 149 3.27 -6.69 -25.36
N GLU A 150 2.26 -7.16 -24.61
CA GLU A 150 0.92 -7.03 -25.18
C GLU A 150 0.79 -5.57 -25.58
N PRO A 151 0.45 -5.26 -26.84
CA PRO A 151 0.30 -3.87 -27.24
C PRO A 151 -0.70 -3.29 -26.26
N ASP A 152 -0.28 -2.28 -25.50
CA ASP A 152 -1.17 -1.46 -24.69
C ASP A 152 -2.05 -0.71 -25.71
N MET A 153 -3.00 -1.42 -26.34
CA MET A 153 -4.02 -0.90 -27.24
C MET A 153 -5.02 -0.01 -26.48
N MET A 154 -4.70 0.36 -25.23
CA MET A 154 -5.37 1.37 -24.43
C MET A 154 -4.45 2.56 -24.10
N SER A 155 -3.24 2.65 -24.69
CA SER A 155 -2.38 3.85 -24.66
C SER A 155 -2.58 4.78 -25.87
N LEU A 156 -3.43 4.41 -26.83
CA LEU A 156 -3.82 5.28 -27.94
C LEU A 156 -5.19 5.90 -27.66
N VAL A 157 -5.17 7.08 -27.03
CA VAL A 157 -6.10 8.18 -27.35
C VAL A 157 -7.60 7.78 -27.34
N GLU A 158 -8.17 7.51 -26.17
CA GLU A 158 -9.61 7.69 -25.97
C GLU A 158 -9.80 8.81 -24.92
N GLU A 159 -10.24 9.97 -25.44
CA GLU A 159 -10.92 11.08 -24.75
C GLU A 159 -10.11 12.09 -23.92
N ASN A 160 -9.28 12.90 -24.60
CA ASN A 160 -8.93 14.24 -24.10
C ASN A 160 -9.41 15.41 -25.00
N ASP A 161 -10.29 15.16 -25.98
CA ASP A 161 -10.73 16.19 -26.94
C ASP A 161 -12.26 16.46 -27.00
N SER A 162 -13.09 15.82 -26.17
CA SER A 162 -14.56 16.02 -26.21
C SER A 162 -15.17 16.71 -24.98
N ALA A 163 -14.48 16.75 -23.82
CA ALA A 163 -15.02 17.35 -22.59
C ALA A 163 -14.66 18.83 -22.38
N MET A 164 -13.66 19.38 -23.07
CA MET A 164 -13.26 20.80 -22.93
C MET A 164 -13.91 21.76 -23.95
N LYS A 165 -14.63 21.24 -24.95
CA LYS A 165 -15.34 22.06 -25.96
C LYS A 165 -16.80 22.38 -25.60
N TYR A 166 -17.41 21.64 -24.67
CA TYR A 166 -18.77 21.91 -24.17
C TYR A 166 -18.81 22.79 -22.91
N LEU A 167 -17.74 22.85 -22.11
CA LEU A 167 -17.68 23.76 -20.96
C LEU A 167 -17.27 25.19 -21.34
N SER A 168 -16.64 25.37 -22.50
CA SER A 168 -16.29 26.70 -23.03
C SER A 168 -17.49 27.42 -23.69
N SER A 169 -18.62 26.74 -23.92
CA SER A 169 -19.83 27.33 -24.52
C SER A 169 -20.97 27.60 -23.52
N LEU A 170 -20.77 27.28 -22.23
CA LEU A 170 -21.80 27.37 -21.17
C LEU A 170 -21.51 28.44 -20.10
N ILE A 171 -20.67 29.44 -20.39
CA ILE A 171 -20.41 30.56 -19.48
C ILE A 171 -21.06 31.83 -20.04
N PRO A 172 -22.25 32.23 -19.55
CA PRO A 172 -22.78 33.58 -19.77
C PRO A 172 -21.90 34.60 -19.04
N GLN A 173 -21.44 35.60 -19.77
CA GLN A 173 -20.77 36.76 -19.20
C GLN A 173 -21.71 37.51 -18.26
N VAL A 174 -21.39 37.55 -16.97
CA VAL A 174 -21.98 38.51 -16.04
C VAL A 174 -20.86 39.29 -15.36
N SER A 175 -20.85 40.58 -15.69
CA SER A 175 -19.95 41.60 -15.17
C SER A 175 -20.22 41.90 -13.69
N SER A 176 -19.12 41.99 -12.93
CA SER A 176 -18.78 43.03 -11.95
C SER A 176 -19.84 43.53 -10.95
N THR A 177 -19.57 43.44 -9.64
CA THR A 177 -19.15 44.59 -8.78
C THR A 177 -19.18 44.29 -7.26
N SER A 178 -18.16 44.81 -6.55
CA SER A 178 -18.09 45.19 -5.11
C SER A 178 -18.04 44.05 -4.06
N THR A 179 -17.33 44.10 -2.91
CA THR A 179 -16.18 44.82 -2.31
C THR A 179 -15.81 44.01 -1.04
N PRO A 180 -14.55 44.02 -0.54
CA PRO A 180 -14.13 43.10 0.53
C PRO A 180 -14.24 43.72 1.94
N THR A 181 -14.84 42.99 2.88
CA THR A 181 -14.85 43.33 4.31
C THR A 181 -13.77 42.55 5.05
N LYS A 182 -12.80 43.27 5.64
CA LYS A 182 -11.77 42.77 6.56
C LYS A 182 -12.43 42.22 7.84
N VAL A 183 -12.22 40.94 8.15
CA VAL A 183 -12.44 40.39 9.49
C VAL A 183 -11.08 39.96 10.06
N LYS A 184 -10.68 40.64 11.14
CA LYS A 184 -9.49 40.36 11.94
C LYS A 184 -9.85 39.24 12.91
N LEU A 185 -9.38 38.01 12.66
CA LEU A 185 -9.49 36.89 13.61
C LEU A 185 -8.15 36.74 14.33
N GLU A 186 -8.10 37.18 15.58
CA GLU A 186 -7.02 36.89 16.52
C GLU A 186 -7.14 35.43 16.97
N ASN A 187 -6.11 34.63 16.74
CA ASN A 187 -6.09 33.22 17.08
C ASN A 187 -5.22 33.02 18.34
N PRO A 188 -5.80 32.72 19.51
CA PRO A 188 -5.08 32.63 20.79
C PRO A 188 -4.22 31.35 20.97
N PHE A 189 -4.03 30.55 19.92
CA PHE A 189 -3.35 29.25 20.02
C PHE A 189 -1.82 29.29 19.86
N LEU A 190 -1.22 30.44 19.56
CA LEU A 190 0.24 30.57 19.35
C LEU A 190 1.04 31.01 20.58
N ASN A 191 0.41 31.31 21.72
CA ASN A 191 1.11 31.78 22.92
C ASN A 191 1.47 30.68 23.96
N ALA A 192 1.25 29.40 23.65
CA ALA A 192 1.48 28.31 24.62
C ALA A 192 2.87 27.65 24.56
N PHE A 193 3.75 28.06 23.64
CA PHE A 193 5.05 27.39 23.41
C PHE A 193 6.25 28.05 24.10
N GLU A 194 6.07 29.12 24.88
CA GLU A 194 7.17 29.86 25.51
C GLU A 194 7.62 29.36 26.90
N ASN A 195 7.15 28.21 27.39
CA ASN A 195 7.59 27.70 28.70
C ASN A 195 7.85 26.18 28.72
N PRO A 196 9.05 25.72 28.31
CA PRO A 196 9.40 24.30 28.30
C PRO A 196 9.69 23.67 29.67
N MET A 197 9.56 24.40 30.79
CA MET A 197 9.91 23.88 32.12
C MET A 197 8.76 23.19 32.89
N ASN A 198 7.50 23.25 32.44
CA ASN A 198 6.38 22.71 33.24
C ASN A 198 5.99 21.25 32.92
N LEU A 199 6.30 20.74 31.72
CA LEU A 199 5.90 19.39 31.28
C LEU A 199 6.66 18.23 31.97
N ARG A 200 7.87 18.49 32.50
CA ARG A 200 8.68 17.44 33.16
C ARG A 200 8.12 17.03 34.53
N HIS A 201 7.52 17.97 35.26
CA HIS A 201 6.96 17.69 36.58
C HIS A 201 5.66 16.88 36.52
N GLU A 202 4.84 17.13 35.50
CA GLU A 202 3.56 16.43 35.31
C GLU A 202 3.77 14.97 34.84
N LEU A 203 4.74 14.72 33.96
CA LEU A 203 5.10 13.38 33.52
C LEU A 203 5.72 12.51 34.63
N SER A 204 6.47 13.10 35.57
CA SER A 204 6.98 12.36 36.75
C SER A 204 5.87 11.97 37.74
N GLN A 205 4.87 12.82 37.95
CA GLN A 205 3.73 12.48 38.83
C GLN A 205 2.85 11.38 38.21
N MET A 206 2.64 11.42 36.89
CA MET A 206 1.77 10.43 36.22
C MET A 206 2.38 9.02 36.19
N LEU A 207 3.72 8.90 36.17
CA LEU A 207 4.43 7.61 36.22
C LEU A 207 4.46 7.00 37.63
N GLN A 208 4.40 7.79 38.70
CA GLN A 208 4.34 7.27 40.07
C GLN A 208 2.92 6.81 40.46
N ALA A 209 1.87 7.36 39.85
CA ALA A 209 0.48 7.02 40.15
C ALA A 209 0.02 5.68 39.55
N SER A 210 0.75 5.10 38.59
CA SER A 210 0.33 3.87 37.88
C SER A 210 0.89 2.57 38.47
N SER A 211 1.66 2.62 39.56
CA SER A 211 2.34 1.45 40.14
C SER A 211 1.56 0.74 41.27
N SER A 212 0.32 1.14 41.57
CA SER A 212 -0.40 0.65 42.75
C SER A 212 -1.88 0.43 42.47
N SER A 213 -2.27 -0.76 41.99
CA SER A 213 -3.54 -1.43 42.37
C SER A 213 -3.75 -2.78 41.67
N SER A 214 -4.26 -3.75 42.45
CA SER A 214 -5.14 -4.86 42.02
C SER A 214 -4.52 -5.99 41.18
N SER A 215 -3.83 -7.00 41.73
CA SER A 215 -4.37 -8.19 42.44
C SER A 215 -5.84 -8.56 42.15
N ILE A 216 -6.07 -9.50 41.22
CA ILE A 216 -7.31 -10.29 41.10
C ILE A 216 -6.96 -11.79 40.98
N PRO A 217 -7.65 -12.70 41.68
CA PRO A 217 -7.30 -14.12 41.78
C PRO A 217 -7.95 -14.97 40.67
N SER A 218 -7.30 -16.08 40.32
CA SER A 218 -7.75 -17.08 39.35
C SER A 218 -8.94 -17.93 39.86
N PRO A 219 -9.92 -18.31 39.00
CA PRO A 219 -10.90 -19.34 39.30
C PRO A 219 -10.45 -20.74 38.82
N ILE A 220 -10.59 -21.70 39.74
CA ILE A 220 -10.47 -23.15 39.61
C ILE A 220 -11.71 -23.73 38.91
N SER A 221 -11.56 -24.72 38.01
CA SER A 221 -12.51 -25.83 37.71
C SER A 221 -12.06 -26.66 36.48
N PRO A 222 -12.55 -27.90 36.25
CA PRO A 222 -12.19 -29.16 36.93
C PRO A 222 -11.75 -30.25 35.88
N PRO A 223 -11.42 -31.50 36.28
CA PRO A 223 -10.77 -32.47 35.40
C PRO A 223 -11.78 -33.29 34.56
N VAL A 224 -11.43 -33.62 33.31
CA VAL A 224 -12.15 -34.56 32.44
C VAL A 224 -11.21 -35.72 32.05
N PRO A 225 -11.68 -36.99 32.07
CA PRO A 225 -10.83 -38.16 31.84
C PRO A 225 -10.65 -38.50 30.35
N ASN A 226 -9.41 -38.89 30.03
CA ASN A 226 -8.92 -39.71 28.90
C ASN A 226 -9.86 -40.91 28.60
N PRO A 227 -9.89 -41.55 27.39
CA PRO A 227 -8.68 -42.10 26.76
C PRO A 227 -8.67 -42.32 25.22
N LYS A 228 -7.48 -42.68 24.69
CA LYS A 228 -7.18 -43.31 23.37
C LYS A 228 -7.28 -42.35 22.18
N ALA A 229 -6.34 -42.24 21.25
CA ALA A 229 -5.15 -43.01 20.93
C ALA A 229 -4.27 -42.15 20.00
N GLU A 230 -2.96 -42.45 20.05
CA GLU A 230 -1.99 -42.39 18.95
C GLU A 230 -1.45 -41.03 18.47
N ASP A 231 -0.11 -41.04 18.41
CA ASP A 231 0.87 -40.14 17.82
C ASP A 231 1.26 -38.83 18.54
N GLU A 232 2.38 -38.98 19.25
CA GLU A 232 3.21 -37.94 19.85
C GLU A 232 3.92 -37.08 18.79
N GLU A 233 3.67 -35.77 18.80
CA GLU A 233 4.69 -34.79 18.45
C GLU A 233 4.81 -33.74 19.58
N LYS A 234 6.01 -33.70 20.18
CA LYS A 234 6.38 -32.85 21.31
C LYS A 234 6.20 -31.36 21.01
N PRO A 235 5.49 -30.59 21.85
CA PRO A 235 5.54 -29.14 21.79
C PRO A 235 6.85 -28.65 22.42
N SER A 236 7.79 -28.22 21.58
CA SER A 236 9.02 -27.55 22.01
C SER A 236 8.68 -26.19 22.64
N LEU A 237 8.81 -26.10 23.98
CA LEU A 237 8.78 -24.88 24.77
C LEU A 237 9.87 -23.91 24.27
N LYS A 238 9.49 -22.96 23.41
CA LYS A 238 10.36 -21.85 23.00
C LYS A 238 10.56 -20.91 24.19
N ARG A 239 11.81 -20.88 24.67
CA ARG A 239 12.34 -19.94 25.67
C ARG A 239 11.96 -18.49 25.31
N PRO A 240 11.53 -17.65 26.28
CA PRO A 240 11.32 -16.22 26.04
C PRO A 240 12.62 -15.60 25.52
N ARG A 241 12.58 -15.10 24.28
CA ARG A 241 13.70 -14.41 23.64
C ARG A 241 13.83 -13.05 24.32
N GLU A 242 14.96 -12.81 24.99
CA GLU A 242 15.28 -11.50 25.57
C GLU A 242 15.11 -10.43 24.49
N SER A 243 14.10 -9.59 24.65
CA SER A 243 13.81 -8.48 23.74
C SER A 243 14.97 -7.49 23.84
N SER A 244 15.57 -7.14 22.70
CA SER A 244 16.59 -6.08 22.66
C SER A 244 16.01 -4.77 23.21
N PRO A 245 16.83 -3.87 23.80
CA PRO A 245 16.38 -2.56 24.24
C PRO A 245 15.59 -1.79 23.15
N ALA A 246 16.04 -1.90 21.90
CA ALA A 246 15.35 -1.34 20.73
C ALA A 246 13.94 -1.91 20.51
N ALA A 247 13.72 -3.20 20.76
CA ALA A 247 12.40 -3.82 20.66
C ALA A 247 11.44 -3.30 21.74
N VAL A 248 11.94 -3.09 22.97
CA VAL A 248 11.16 -2.50 24.07
C VAL A 248 10.76 -1.05 23.75
N GLU A 249 11.68 -0.27 23.17
CA GLU A 249 11.40 1.11 22.75
C GLU A 249 10.39 1.16 21.60
N THR A 250 10.52 0.27 20.61
CA THR A 250 9.59 0.20 19.47
C THR A 250 8.18 -0.15 19.95
N GLU A 251 8.04 -1.09 20.89
CA GLU A 251 6.75 -1.43 21.50
C GLU A 251 6.16 -0.24 22.25
N ARG A 252 6.97 0.50 23.02
CA ARG A 252 6.51 1.71 23.73
C ARG A 252 6.04 2.80 22.77
N ILE A 253 6.76 3.02 21.67
CA ILE A 253 6.37 3.98 20.62
C ILE A 253 5.07 3.54 19.96
N SER A 254 4.94 2.25 19.62
CA SER A 254 3.72 1.65 19.05
C SER A 254 2.50 1.89 19.95
N GLN A 255 2.64 1.66 21.26
CA GLN A 255 1.57 1.92 22.23
C GLN A 255 1.21 3.40 22.34
N GLN A 256 2.19 4.32 22.30
CA GLN A 256 1.93 5.76 22.27
C GLN A 256 1.18 6.18 21.01
N ILE A 257 1.61 5.71 19.84
CA ILE A 257 0.94 5.99 18.56
C ILE A 257 -0.50 5.50 18.59
N LYS A 258 -0.73 4.27 19.09
CA LYS A 258 -2.08 3.70 19.25
C LYS A 258 -2.97 4.59 20.13
N ARG A 259 -2.46 5.02 21.28
CA ARG A 259 -3.18 5.94 22.19
C ARG A 259 -3.52 7.27 21.50
N ILE A 260 -2.61 7.84 20.72
CA ILE A 260 -2.85 9.09 19.99
C ILE A 260 -3.92 8.90 18.91
N PHE A 261 -3.94 7.77 18.19
CA PHE A 261 -4.98 7.45 17.21
C PHE A 261 -6.37 7.30 17.84
N GLU A 262 -6.44 6.71 19.03
CA GLU A 262 -7.69 6.64 19.80
C GLU A 262 -8.16 8.02 20.28
N GLN A 263 -7.23 8.90 20.66
CA GLN A 263 -7.53 10.23 21.20
C GLN A 263 -7.87 11.28 20.11
N TYR A 264 -7.26 11.19 18.93
CA TYR A 264 -7.40 12.15 17.82
C TYR A 264 -7.64 11.45 16.49
N PRO A 265 -8.78 10.76 16.32
CA PRO A 265 -9.06 9.98 15.12
C PRO A 265 -9.01 10.83 13.84
N GLU A 266 -9.40 12.11 13.91
CA GLU A 266 -9.38 13.08 12.80
C GLU A 266 -7.96 13.41 12.31
N LYS A 267 -6.94 13.21 13.15
CA LYS A 267 -5.53 13.47 12.83
C LYS A 267 -4.79 12.23 12.37
N THR A 268 -5.42 11.05 12.38
CA THR A 268 -4.77 9.77 12.07
C THR A 268 -4.03 9.79 10.74
N ASN A 269 -4.66 10.32 9.68
CA ASN A 269 -4.04 10.38 8.36
C ASN A 269 -2.83 11.33 8.34
N LEU A 270 -2.95 12.50 8.96
CA LEU A 270 -1.84 13.45 9.08
C LEU A 270 -0.66 12.83 9.83
N ILE A 271 -0.91 12.20 10.97
CA ILE A 271 0.12 11.56 11.79
C ILE A 271 0.80 10.43 11.01
N ARG A 272 0.02 9.57 10.32
CA ARG A 272 0.57 8.52 9.46
C ARG A 272 1.46 9.10 8.37
N SER A 273 0.98 10.10 7.63
CA SER A 273 1.76 10.76 6.58
C SER A 273 3.06 11.34 7.12
N VAL A 274 3.02 12.08 8.23
CA VAL A 274 4.22 12.67 8.85
C VAL A 274 5.21 11.57 9.25
N LEU A 275 4.77 10.52 9.95
CA LEU A 275 5.63 9.41 10.35
C LEU A 275 6.26 8.70 9.15
N THR A 276 5.47 8.41 8.11
CA THR A 276 5.96 7.77 6.88
C THR A 276 7.01 8.64 6.20
N TYR A 277 6.76 9.94 6.03
CA TYR A 277 7.72 10.83 5.40
C TYR A 277 8.98 11.03 6.24
N THR A 278 8.87 11.06 7.57
CA THR A 278 10.03 11.08 8.46
C THR A 278 10.89 9.82 8.28
N VAL A 279 10.28 8.63 8.22
CA VAL A 279 11.03 7.38 8.00
C VAL A 279 11.69 7.35 6.62
N LEU A 280 10.98 7.78 5.58
CA LEU A 280 11.54 7.85 4.22
C LEU A 280 12.70 8.84 4.13
N ALA A 281 12.64 9.96 4.84
CA ALA A 281 13.74 10.93 4.88
C ALA A 281 15.04 10.30 5.45
N PHE A 282 14.94 9.35 6.39
CA PHE A 282 16.11 8.62 6.91
C PHE A 282 16.59 7.47 6.02
N ASP A 283 15.79 7.02 5.05
CA ASP A 283 16.14 5.95 4.10
C ASP A 283 16.84 6.50 2.84
N GLU A 284 16.84 7.82 2.64
CA GLU A 284 17.59 8.48 1.57
C GLU A 284 19.11 8.36 1.85
N PRO A 285 19.93 7.80 0.93
CA PRO A 285 21.35 7.51 1.19
C PRO A 285 22.20 8.77 1.38
N ASP A 286 21.71 9.91 0.90
CA ASP A 286 22.36 11.22 1.00
C ASP A 286 21.82 12.05 2.19
N ALA A 287 20.95 11.48 3.04
CA ALA A 287 20.38 12.18 4.19
C ALA A 287 21.39 12.34 5.33
N ASP A 288 21.89 13.56 5.50
CA ASP A 288 22.87 13.97 6.51
C ASP A 288 22.24 14.79 7.65
N PHE A 289 21.08 14.34 8.12
CA PHE A 289 20.37 14.97 9.24
C PHE A 289 21.06 14.69 10.58
N SER A 290 21.49 15.73 11.27
CA SER A 290 22.09 15.70 12.60
C SER A 290 21.09 16.01 13.72
N THR A 291 20.01 16.71 13.39
CA THR A 291 18.98 17.11 14.36
C THR A 291 17.56 16.90 13.84
N ALA A 292 16.61 16.67 14.75
CA ALA A 292 15.19 16.58 14.40
C ALA A 292 14.68 17.85 13.69
N SER A 293 15.26 19.02 13.99
CA SER A 293 14.88 20.28 13.35
C SER A 293 15.19 20.30 11.86
N GLU A 294 16.28 19.65 11.43
CA GLU A 294 16.65 19.57 10.01
C GLU A 294 15.67 18.68 9.26
N VAL A 295 15.31 17.51 9.84
CA VAL A 295 14.32 16.60 9.25
C VAL A 295 12.96 17.29 9.08
N PHE A 296 12.46 17.94 10.13
CA PHE A 296 11.17 18.63 10.05
C PHE A 296 11.24 19.91 9.19
N GLY A 297 12.41 20.55 9.10
CA GLY A 297 12.66 21.67 8.19
C GLY A 297 12.58 21.25 6.73
N ASP A 298 13.23 20.15 6.35
CA ASP A 298 13.16 19.58 5.00
C ASP A 298 11.73 19.13 4.66
N LEU A 299 11.06 18.43 5.59
CA LEU A 299 9.65 18.06 5.41
C LEU A 299 8.75 19.28 5.21
N ALA A 300 8.92 20.35 6.00
CA ALA A 300 8.15 21.58 5.84
C ALA A 300 8.39 22.25 4.48
N ALA A 301 9.62 22.20 3.96
CA ALA A 301 9.96 22.70 2.63
C ALA A 301 9.32 21.87 1.50
N ARG A 302 9.24 20.54 1.66
CA ARG A 302 8.60 19.61 0.71
C ARG A 302 7.07 19.74 0.68
N PHE A 303 6.46 20.13 1.80
CA PHE A 303 5.01 20.31 1.94
C PHE A 303 4.64 21.77 2.22
N PRO A 304 4.86 22.70 1.26
CA PRO A 304 4.47 24.09 1.46
C PRO A 304 2.97 24.16 1.72
N VAL A 305 2.59 24.93 2.74
CA VAL A 305 1.18 25.22 3.02
C VAL A 305 0.59 25.79 1.74
N ARG A 306 -0.25 25.00 1.07
CA ARG A 306 -1.05 25.51 -0.04
C ARG A 306 -1.95 26.55 0.58
N ASN A 307 -1.56 27.81 0.48
CA ASN A 307 -2.40 28.95 0.80
C ASN A 307 -3.61 28.84 -0.12
N SER A 308 -4.65 28.15 0.39
CA SER A 308 -6.00 28.22 -0.15
C SER A 308 -6.35 29.70 -0.11
N LYS A 309 -6.26 30.35 -1.27
CA LYS A 309 -6.86 31.66 -1.48
C LYS A 309 -8.36 31.45 -1.23
N ARG A 310 -8.81 31.83 -0.04
CA ARG A 310 -10.22 32.11 0.23
C ARG A 310 -10.62 33.38 -0.51
#